data_AF-A0A7Z7LZV7-F1
#
_entry.id   AF-A0A7Z7LZV7-F1
#
_cell.length_a   1.000
_cell.length_b   1.000
_cell.length_c   1.000
_cell.angle_alpha   90.00
_cell.angle_beta   90.00
_cell.angle_gamma   90.00
#
_symmetry.space_group_name_H-M   'P 1'
#
loop_
_entity.id
_entity.type
_entity.pdbx_description
1 polymer ?
#
loop_
_entity_poly.entity_id
_entity_poly.type
_entity_poly.pdbx_seq_one_letter_code
_entity_poly.pdbx_strand_id
1 'polypeptide(L)'
;MLSILVDSRNESEEHLKSPISKFLSSTFYSENEINTKEKIDLAIYLGNDATSDIGVLIEAKKPSNKSEFPTVKQLIKKGFQEILLYYLRERVDYKNNNIKHLIITNGFEWFFFNASDFYNLFYKNSELIKEYKTFRDGRKDTTKNELFYNEIAKKYIDKVEDALPFVHLDFRDKEVSKFKEKETCKYLQIIFRCSFTWKKFLETTVISLIKPFIMSFFIL
;
A
#
# COMPACT_ATOMS: atom_id res chain seq x y z
N MET A 1 12.64 -18.28 0.65
CA MET A 1 13.70 -18.14 1.68
C MET A 1 13.86 -16.73 2.29
N LEU A 2 13.50 -15.61 1.62
CA LEU A 2 13.61 -14.26 2.24
C LEU A 2 12.64 -14.01 3.41
N SER A 3 11.42 -14.55 3.41
CA SER A 3 10.51 -14.47 4.56
C SER A 3 11.12 -15.19 5.76
N ILE A 4 11.71 -16.36 5.50
CA ILE A 4 12.49 -17.12 6.48
C ILE A 4 13.73 -16.33 6.93
N LEU A 5 14.41 -15.56 6.07
CA LEU A 5 15.58 -14.74 6.47
C LEU A 5 15.20 -13.51 7.31
N VAL A 6 14.12 -12.81 6.97
CA VAL A 6 13.58 -11.69 7.77
C VAL A 6 13.05 -12.21 9.11
N ASP A 7 12.30 -13.30 9.08
CA ASP A 7 11.68 -13.90 10.27
C ASP A 7 12.71 -14.63 11.15
N SER A 8 13.70 -15.33 10.58
CA SER A 8 14.77 -16.02 11.35
C SER A 8 15.74 -15.06 12.02
N ARG A 9 15.90 -13.85 11.49
CA ARG A 9 16.71 -12.79 12.11
C ARG A 9 15.90 -11.90 13.06
N ASN A 10 14.60 -12.18 13.23
CA ASN A 10 13.67 -11.38 14.03
C ASN A 10 13.70 -9.87 13.64
N GLU A 11 13.98 -9.59 12.37
CA GLU A 11 14.17 -8.22 11.87
C GLU A 11 12.84 -7.45 11.96
N SER A 12 12.91 -6.16 12.29
CA SER A 12 11.74 -5.28 12.35
C SER A 12 11.13 -5.02 10.97
N GLU A 13 9.86 -4.58 10.94
CA GLU A 13 9.15 -4.16 9.72
C GLU A 13 9.90 -3.09 8.94
N GLU A 14 10.67 -2.27 9.66
CA GLU A 14 11.54 -1.22 9.13
C GLU A 14 12.53 -1.77 8.08
N HIS A 15 13.03 -2.98 8.25
CA HIS A 15 13.96 -3.60 7.30
C HIS A 15 13.31 -3.93 5.94
N LEU A 16 11.98 -4.00 5.86
CA LEU A 16 11.25 -4.23 4.60
C LEU A 16 11.13 -2.94 3.78
N LYS A 17 11.15 -1.77 4.43
CA LYS A 17 10.94 -0.48 3.76
C LYS A 17 12.03 -0.18 2.75
N SER A 18 13.29 -0.44 3.09
CA SER A 18 14.42 -0.17 2.19
C SER A 18 14.36 -1.04 0.91
N PRO A 19 14.20 -2.38 0.97
CA PRO A 19 13.99 -3.21 -0.22
C PRO A 19 12.78 -2.79 -1.05
N ILE A 20 11.64 -2.47 -0.42
CA ILE A 20 10.42 -2.02 -1.10
C ILE A 20 10.66 -0.70 -1.83
N SER A 21 11.23 0.30 -1.15
CA SER A 21 11.55 1.61 -1.74
C SER A 21 12.52 1.47 -2.92
N LYS A 22 13.56 0.62 -2.77
CA LYS A 22 14.53 0.36 -3.83
C LYS A 22 13.91 -0.34 -5.03
N PHE A 23 13.02 -1.31 -4.80
CA PHE A 23 12.25 -1.95 -5.87
C PHE A 23 11.39 -0.93 -6.62
N LEU A 24 10.61 -0.11 -5.91
CA LEU A 24 9.69 0.86 -6.53
C LEU A 24 10.42 1.95 -7.30
N SER A 25 11.47 2.54 -6.74
CA SER A 25 12.28 3.58 -7.39
C SER A 25 13.05 3.05 -8.62
N SER A 26 13.52 1.80 -8.59
CA SER A 26 14.23 1.21 -9.74
C SER A 26 13.33 0.72 -10.87
N THR A 27 12.00 0.71 -10.68
CA THR A 27 11.06 0.11 -11.64
C THR A 27 9.99 1.08 -12.14
N PHE A 28 9.18 1.63 -11.25
CA PHE A 28 7.96 2.38 -11.61
C PHE A 28 8.03 3.86 -11.27
N TYR A 29 8.94 4.25 -10.38
CA TYR A 29 8.97 5.57 -9.74
C TYR A 29 10.37 6.17 -9.71
N SER A 30 11.13 6.04 -10.81
CA SER A 30 12.52 6.51 -10.90
C SER A 30 12.69 8.02 -10.76
N GLU A 31 11.65 8.77 -11.09
CA GLU A 31 11.62 10.24 -11.03
C GLU A 31 10.86 10.77 -9.80
N ASN A 32 10.42 9.89 -8.90
CA ASN A 32 9.61 10.25 -7.74
C ASN A 32 10.38 9.99 -6.44
N GLU A 33 10.20 10.86 -5.46
CA GLU A 33 10.70 10.61 -4.11
C GLU A 33 9.86 9.54 -3.42
N ILE A 34 10.53 8.58 -2.77
CA ILE A 34 9.92 7.56 -1.93
C ILE A 34 10.50 7.65 -0.54
N ASN A 35 9.70 8.08 0.43
CA ASN A 35 10.17 8.33 1.79
C ASN A 35 9.13 7.99 2.85
N THR A 36 9.56 7.89 4.11
CA THR A 36 8.67 7.88 5.27
C THR A 36 8.06 9.27 5.48
N LYS A 37 6.84 9.35 6.04
CA LYS A 37 6.25 10.62 6.49
C LYS A 37 5.51 10.41 7.80
N GLU A 38 6.02 10.97 8.88
CA GLU A 38 5.47 10.79 10.24
C GLU A 38 5.32 9.32 10.65
N LYS A 39 4.09 8.78 10.60
CA LYS A 39 3.74 7.40 10.91
C LYS A 39 3.48 6.56 9.66
N ILE A 40 3.44 7.18 8.49
CA ILE A 40 3.30 6.48 7.21
C ILE A 40 4.61 5.77 6.93
N ASP A 41 4.54 4.46 6.72
CA ASP A 41 5.70 3.62 6.47
C ASP A 41 6.45 4.03 5.22
N LEU A 42 5.75 4.18 4.10
CA LEU A 42 6.29 4.71 2.84
C LEU A 42 5.23 5.53 2.11
N ALA A 43 5.67 6.61 1.50
CA ALA A 43 4.86 7.46 0.62
C ALA A 43 5.62 7.73 -0.67
N ILE A 44 4.90 7.72 -1.79
CA ILE A 44 5.44 8.14 -3.09
C ILE A 44 4.91 9.53 -3.38
N TYR A 45 5.83 10.46 -3.52
CA TYR A 45 5.59 11.86 -3.79
C TYR A 45 5.44 12.10 -5.30
N LEU A 46 4.63 13.07 -5.71
CA LEU A 46 4.39 13.35 -7.14
C LEU A 46 5.61 13.96 -7.84
N GLY A 47 6.49 14.60 -7.09
CA GLY A 47 7.79 15.13 -7.53
C GLY A 47 8.96 14.26 -7.09
N ASN A 48 10.16 14.72 -7.41
CA ASN A 48 11.44 14.07 -7.10
C ASN A 48 11.98 14.42 -5.70
N ASP A 49 11.17 15.10 -4.88
CA ASP A 49 11.48 15.40 -3.48
C ASP A 49 10.20 15.30 -2.61
N ALA A 50 10.40 15.36 -1.29
CA ALA A 50 9.35 15.24 -0.30
C ALA A 50 8.53 16.52 -0.08
N THR A 51 8.61 17.51 -0.98
CA THR A 51 7.88 18.78 -0.88
C THR A 51 6.55 18.78 -1.64
N SER A 52 6.41 17.87 -2.61
CA SER A 52 5.18 17.70 -3.38
C SER A 52 4.11 16.91 -2.61
N ASP A 53 2.89 16.85 -3.16
CA ASP A 53 1.84 16.01 -2.59
C ASP A 53 2.17 14.52 -2.71
N ILE A 54 1.63 13.73 -1.79
CA ILE A 54 1.70 12.27 -1.86
C ILE A 54 0.70 11.77 -2.90
N GLY A 55 1.18 10.99 -3.87
CA GLY A 55 0.37 10.27 -4.85
C GLY A 55 0.03 8.83 -4.45
N VAL A 56 0.88 8.18 -3.65
CA VAL A 56 0.68 6.79 -3.20
C VAL A 56 1.02 6.63 -1.73
N LEU A 57 0.12 6.02 -0.96
CA LEU A 57 0.35 5.60 0.41
C LEU A 57 0.71 4.12 0.45
N ILE A 58 1.72 3.74 1.22
CA ILE A 58 2.17 2.36 1.34
C ILE A 58 2.34 2.00 2.82
N GLU A 59 1.64 0.96 3.24
CA GLU A 59 1.79 0.32 4.54
C GLU A 59 2.57 -0.99 4.38
N ALA A 60 3.72 -1.08 5.04
CA ALA A 60 4.50 -2.30 5.06
C ALA A 60 4.07 -3.15 6.26
N LYS A 61 4.13 -4.47 6.15
CA LYS A 61 3.94 -5.37 7.30
C LYS A 61 4.92 -6.52 7.26
N LYS A 62 5.29 -7.03 8.44
CA LYS A 62 6.07 -8.27 8.52
C LYS A 62 5.32 -9.47 7.90
N PRO A 63 5.96 -10.30 7.06
CA PRO A 63 5.37 -11.52 6.52
C PRO A 63 4.85 -12.50 7.59
N SER A 64 5.53 -12.61 8.73
CA SER A 64 5.13 -13.46 9.85
C SER A 64 3.90 -12.95 10.61
N ASN A 65 3.57 -11.66 10.52
CA ASN A 65 2.51 -11.05 11.32
C ASN A 65 1.13 -11.19 10.67
N LYS A 66 0.62 -12.43 10.66
CA LYS A 66 -0.68 -12.77 10.05
C LYS A 66 -1.88 -12.11 10.74
N SER A 67 -1.74 -11.63 11.97
CA SER A 67 -2.83 -10.90 12.65
C SER A 67 -2.98 -9.46 12.17
N GLU A 68 -1.94 -8.87 11.59
CA GLU A 68 -1.95 -7.48 11.12
C GLU A 68 -2.08 -7.33 9.61
N PHE A 69 -1.74 -8.37 8.83
CA PHE A 69 -1.80 -8.34 7.36
C PHE A 69 -3.18 -8.76 6.82
N PRO A 70 -3.76 -8.01 5.84
CA PRO A 70 -5.02 -8.37 5.21
C PRO A 70 -4.94 -9.70 4.46
N THR A 71 -6.10 -10.34 4.31
CA THR A 71 -6.28 -11.51 3.43
C THR A 71 -7.44 -11.25 2.48
N VAL A 72 -7.50 -11.99 1.36
CA VAL A 72 -8.60 -11.87 0.39
C VAL A 72 -9.98 -12.05 1.02
N LYS A 73 -10.08 -12.81 2.11
CA LYS A 73 -11.34 -13.08 2.83
C LYS A 73 -11.58 -12.18 4.04
N GLN A 74 -10.58 -11.40 4.46
CA GLN A 74 -10.64 -10.59 5.67
C GLN A 74 -9.70 -9.40 5.53
N LEU A 75 -10.27 -8.25 5.18
CA LEU A 75 -9.53 -6.99 5.02
C LEU A 75 -9.41 -6.23 6.34
N ILE A 76 -10.30 -6.46 7.30
CA ILE A 76 -10.31 -5.81 8.62
C ILE A 76 -9.13 -6.32 9.46
N LYS A 77 -7.95 -5.79 9.14
CA LYS A 77 -6.68 -6.06 9.79
C LYS A 77 -5.99 -4.73 10.03
N LYS A 78 -5.01 -4.74 10.92
CA LYS A 78 -4.35 -3.53 11.40
C LYS A 78 -3.76 -2.70 10.24
N GLY A 79 -3.09 -3.33 9.26
CA GLY A 79 -2.54 -2.61 8.11
C GLY A 79 -3.58 -1.86 7.29
N PHE A 80 -4.81 -2.39 7.18
CA PHE A 80 -5.89 -1.67 6.50
C PHE A 80 -6.43 -0.51 7.35
N GLN A 81 -6.52 -0.69 8.66
CA GLN A 81 -6.94 0.37 9.59
C GLN A 81 -5.92 1.51 9.62
N GLU A 82 -4.62 1.20 9.55
CA GLU A 82 -3.51 2.14 9.41
C GLU A 82 -3.60 2.92 8.11
N ILE A 83 -3.75 2.24 6.98
CA ILE A 83 -3.82 2.93 5.68
C ILE A 83 -5.05 3.83 5.54
N LEU A 84 -6.20 3.42 6.13
CA LEU A 84 -7.40 4.27 6.21
C LEU A 84 -7.14 5.53 7.06
N LEU A 85 -6.45 5.40 8.19
CA LEU A 85 -6.06 6.54 9.02
C LEU A 85 -5.19 7.53 8.24
N TYR A 86 -4.18 7.03 7.53
CA TYR A 86 -3.28 7.87 6.75
C TYR A 86 -3.96 8.55 5.57
N TYR A 87 -4.87 7.84 4.88
CA TYR A 87 -5.71 8.43 3.86
C TYR A 87 -6.56 9.60 4.40
N LEU A 88 -7.19 9.42 5.56
CA LEU A 88 -8.00 10.47 6.17
C LEU A 88 -7.15 11.65 6.62
N ARG A 89 -5.94 11.44 7.16
CA ARG A 89 -4.99 12.52 7.48
C ARG A 89 -4.64 13.35 6.26
N GLU A 90 -4.19 12.69 5.19
CA GLU A 90 -3.83 13.38 3.95
C GLU A 90 -5.03 14.14 3.36
N ARG A 91 -6.19 13.49 3.26
CA ARG A 91 -7.37 14.08 2.62
C ARG A 91 -8.02 15.18 3.46
N VAL A 92 -8.14 14.98 4.77
CA VAL A 92 -8.89 15.87 5.68
C VAL A 92 -8.00 16.96 6.26
N ASP A 93 -6.79 16.63 6.70
CA ASP A 93 -5.93 17.54 7.44
C ASP A 93 -5.01 18.30 6.49
N TYR A 94 -4.32 17.57 5.62
CA TYR A 94 -3.41 18.14 4.62
C TYR A 94 -4.10 18.61 3.35
N LYS A 95 -5.42 18.36 3.19
CA LYS A 95 -6.20 18.72 1.98
C LYS A 95 -5.64 18.14 0.68
N ASN A 96 -4.85 17.07 0.77
CA ASN A 96 -4.25 16.42 -0.38
C ASN A 96 -5.32 15.68 -1.18
N ASN A 97 -5.64 16.21 -2.36
CA ASN A 97 -6.61 15.60 -3.26
C ASN A 97 -6.01 14.67 -4.30
N ASN A 98 -4.68 14.49 -4.27
CA ASN A 98 -3.90 13.90 -5.35
C ASN A 98 -3.54 12.42 -5.15
N ILE A 99 -3.83 11.84 -3.99
CA ILE A 99 -3.65 10.39 -3.76
C ILE A 99 -4.42 9.61 -4.84
N LYS A 100 -3.71 8.71 -5.52
CA LYS A 100 -4.24 7.83 -6.57
C LYS A 100 -4.37 6.39 -6.09
N HIS A 101 -3.41 5.93 -5.29
CA HIS A 101 -3.35 4.53 -4.87
C HIS A 101 -2.98 4.40 -3.39
N LEU A 102 -3.46 3.32 -2.79
CA LEU A 102 -3.07 2.88 -1.46
C LEU A 102 -2.62 1.43 -1.57
N ILE A 103 -1.52 1.08 -0.90
CA ILE A 103 -0.87 -0.23 -1.02
C ILE A 103 -0.60 -0.79 0.37
N ILE A 104 -0.97 -2.06 0.60
CA ILE A 104 -0.53 -2.80 1.78
C ILE A 104 0.34 -3.96 1.29
N THR A 105 1.55 -4.11 1.84
CA THR A 105 2.50 -5.12 1.35
C THR A 105 3.38 -5.69 2.45
N ASN A 106 3.78 -6.96 2.30
CA ASN A 106 4.85 -7.56 3.09
C ASN A 106 6.10 -7.86 2.23
N GLY A 107 6.18 -7.27 1.03
CA GLY A 107 7.20 -7.51 0.02
C GLY A 107 6.87 -8.67 -0.93
N PHE A 108 6.12 -9.68 -0.48
CA PHE A 108 5.72 -10.84 -1.27
C PHE A 108 4.28 -10.74 -1.76
N GLU A 109 3.41 -10.31 -0.87
CA GLU A 109 1.98 -10.21 -1.07
C GLU A 109 1.59 -8.74 -1.03
N TRP A 110 0.76 -8.33 -1.97
CA TRP A 110 0.45 -6.95 -2.26
C TRP A 110 -1.05 -6.78 -2.46
N PHE A 111 -1.63 -5.84 -1.73
CA PHE A 111 -2.98 -5.36 -1.92
C PHE A 111 -2.93 -3.94 -2.46
N PHE A 112 -3.57 -3.69 -3.60
CA PHE A 112 -3.67 -2.38 -4.22
C PHE A 112 -5.12 -1.91 -4.20
N PHE A 113 -5.32 -0.69 -3.72
CA PHE A 113 -6.61 -0.02 -3.66
C PHE A 113 -6.59 1.27 -4.47
N ASN A 114 -7.70 1.58 -5.14
CA ASN A 114 -7.86 2.84 -5.83
C ASN A 114 -8.37 3.91 -4.86
N ALA A 115 -7.74 5.08 -4.86
CA ALA A 115 -8.14 6.19 -4.00
C ALA A 115 -9.55 6.72 -4.33
N SER A 116 -10.07 6.49 -5.55
CA SER A 116 -11.46 6.81 -5.89
C SER A 116 -12.46 5.98 -5.09
N ASP A 117 -12.13 4.72 -4.80
CA ASP A 117 -13.00 3.83 -4.03
C ASP A 117 -12.95 4.23 -2.55
N PHE A 118 -11.77 4.57 -2.03
CA PHE A 118 -11.63 5.17 -0.70
C PHE A 118 -12.39 6.49 -0.57
N TYR A 119 -12.38 7.31 -1.62
CA TYR A 119 -13.15 8.55 -1.64
C TYR A 119 -14.65 8.28 -1.52
N ASN A 120 -15.17 7.36 -2.33
CA ASN A 120 -16.59 7.05 -2.38
C ASN A 120 -17.10 6.33 -1.12
N LEU A 121 -16.33 5.38 -0.60
CA LEU A 121 -16.72 4.52 0.52
C LEU A 121 -16.45 5.17 1.88
N PHE A 122 -15.34 5.90 2.03
CA PHE A 122 -14.91 6.47 3.31
C PHE A 122 -15.02 7.99 3.34
N TYR A 123 -14.38 8.71 2.42
CA TYR A 123 -14.32 10.18 2.54
C TYR A 123 -15.70 10.86 2.40
N LYS A 124 -16.57 10.35 1.52
CA LYS A 124 -17.95 10.85 1.38
C LYS A 124 -18.85 10.50 2.56
N ASN A 125 -18.44 9.59 3.43
CA ASN A 125 -19.21 9.22 4.62
C ASN A 125 -19.06 10.32 5.69
N SER A 126 -20.06 11.20 5.79
CA SER A 126 -20.04 12.34 6.70
C SER A 126 -19.99 11.94 8.18
N GLU A 127 -20.53 10.78 8.55
CA GLU A 127 -20.46 10.22 9.90
C GLU A 127 -19.00 9.86 10.26
N LEU A 128 -18.32 9.13 9.36
CA LEU A 128 -16.89 8.80 9.52
C LEU A 128 -16.03 10.06 9.63
N ILE A 129 -16.23 11.04 8.75
CA ILE A 129 -15.45 12.29 8.78
C ILE A 129 -15.67 13.05 10.09
N LYS A 130 -16.89 13.05 10.62
CA LYS A 130 -17.19 13.69 11.92
C LYS A 130 -16.51 12.97 13.07
N GLU A 131 -16.56 11.64 13.11
CA GLU A 131 -15.88 10.83 14.13
C GLU A 131 -14.36 10.98 14.05
N TYR A 132 -13.78 10.95 12.84
CA TYR A 132 -12.36 11.19 12.60
C TYR A 132 -11.90 12.54 13.16
N LYS A 133 -12.61 13.63 12.83
CA LYS A 133 -12.26 14.97 13.35
C LYS A 133 -12.35 15.04 14.87
N THR A 134 -13.37 14.39 15.46
CA THR A 134 -13.53 14.33 16.92
C THR A 134 -12.37 13.58 17.58
N PHE A 135 -11.92 12.48 16.98
CA PHE A 135 -10.72 11.75 17.39
C PHE A 135 -9.45 12.60 17.27
N ARG A 136 -9.24 13.23 16.11
CA ARG A 136 -8.07 14.07 15.82
C ARG A 136 -7.95 15.26 16.78
N ASP A 137 -9.07 15.90 17.11
CA ASP A 137 -9.10 17.10 17.96
C ASP A 137 -8.94 16.78 19.47
N GLY A 138 -8.58 15.55 19.82
CA GLY A 138 -8.26 15.16 21.20
C GLY A 138 -9.47 15.15 22.14
N ARG A 139 -10.70 15.18 21.61
CA ARG A 139 -11.93 15.11 22.41
C ARG A 139 -12.23 13.69 22.91
N LYS A 140 -11.33 12.75 22.65
CA LYS A 140 -11.29 11.40 23.25
C LYS A 140 -9.94 11.25 23.96
N ASP A 141 -9.99 10.79 25.20
CA ASP A 141 -8.94 10.90 26.22
C ASP A 141 -7.73 9.94 26.02
N THR A 142 -7.29 9.70 24.78
CA THR A 142 -6.18 8.78 24.51
C THR A 142 -5.30 9.24 23.36
N THR A 143 -3.99 9.32 23.62
CA THR A 143 -2.91 9.58 22.66
C THR A 143 -2.63 8.43 21.67
N LYS A 144 -3.54 7.47 21.49
CA LYS A 144 -3.27 6.21 20.77
C LYS A 144 -4.13 6.06 19.52
N ASN A 145 -3.49 5.80 18.38
CA ASN A 145 -4.18 5.35 17.17
C ASN A 145 -5.05 4.09 17.41
N GLU A 146 -4.78 3.32 18.47
CA GLU A 146 -5.59 2.16 18.90
C GLU A 146 -7.08 2.49 19.06
N LEU A 147 -7.41 3.67 19.57
CA LEU A 147 -8.81 4.08 19.69
C LEU A 147 -9.43 4.22 18.31
N PHE A 148 -8.74 4.90 17.38
CA PHE A 148 -9.22 5.03 16.01
C PHE A 148 -9.44 3.66 15.38
N TYR A 149 -8.49 2.73 15.55
CA TYR A 149 -8.60 1.38 14.99
C TYR A 149 -9.81 0.61 15.53
N ASN A 150 -9.97 0.60 16.86
CA ASN A 150 -10.95 -0.24 17.53
C ASN A 150 -12.38 0.34 17.49
N GLU A 151 -12.52 1.65 17.59
CA GLU A 151 -13.85 2.29 17.72
C GLU A 151 -14.36 2.87 16.40
N ILE A 152 -13.46 3.33 15.52
CA ILE A 152 -13.83 4.07 14.31
C ILE A 152 -13.56 3.21 13.08
N ALA A 153 -12.31 2.92 12.76
CA ALA A 153 -11.92 2.25 11.52
C ALA A 153 -12.69 0.94 11.32
N LYS A 154 -12.68 0.05 12.32
CA LYS A 154 -13.40 -1.24 12.27
C LYS A 154 -14.87 -1.06 11.88
N LYS A 155 -15.61 -0.18 12.58
CA LYS A 155 -17.04 0.10 12.33
C LYS A 155 -17.33 0.46 10.87
N TYR A 156 -16.45 1.22 10.22
CA TYR A 156 -16.69 1.69 8.85
C TYR A 156 -16.14 0.75 7.78
N ILE A 157 -15.07 0.00 8.07
CA ILE A 157 -14.56 -1.04 7.17
C ILE A 157 -15.56 -2.20 7.09
N ASP A 158 -16.09 -2.66 8.23
CA ASP A 158 -17.08 -3.75 8.29
C ASP A 158 -18.32 -3.46 7.41
N LYS A 159 -18.70 -2.20 7.25
CA LYS A 159 -19.85 -1.78 6.43
C LYS A 159 -19.61 -1.87 4.92
N VAL A 160 -18.35 -1.92 4.48
CA VAL A 160 -17.97 -1.83 3.06
C VAL A 160 -17.06 -2.96 2.61
N GLU A 161 -16.75 -3.93 3.48
CA GLU A 161 -15.80 -5.01 3.20
C GLU A 161 -16.14 -5.78 1.92
N ASP A 162 -17.41 -6.16 1.73
CA ASP A 162 -17.88 -6.87 0.55
C ASP A 162 -17.91 -6.02 -0.73
N ALA A 163 -17.91 -4.69 -0.59
CA ALA A 163 -18.04 -3.74 -1.69
C ALA A 163 -16.71 -3.11 -2.11
N LEU A 164 -15.65 -3.25 -1.31
CA LEU A 164 -14.38 -2.59 -1.53
C LEU A 164 -13.56 -3.31 -2.62
N PRO A 165 -13.36 -2.69 -3.80
CA PRO A 165 -12.55 -3.30 -4.84
C PRO A 165 -11.07 -3.24 -4.47
N PHE A 166 -10.34 -4.31 -4.78
CA PHE A 166 -8.89 -4.35 -4.66
C PHE A 166 -8.27 -5.29 -5.68
N VAL A 167 -7.00 -5.07 -5.96
CA VAL A 167 -6.15 -6.04 -6.67
C VAL A 167 -5.25 -6.70 -5.65
N HIS A 168 -5.24 -8.04 -5.64
CA HIS A 168 -4.37 -8.85 -4.81
C HIS A 168 -3.36 -9.58 -5.68
N LEU A 169 -2.08 -9.51 -5.30
CA LEU A 169 -0.99 -10.24 -5.92
C LEU A 169 -0.15 -10.91 -4.85
N ASP A 170 0.12 -12.21 -5.02
CA ASP A 170 1.08 -12.95 -4.21
C ASP A 170 2.19 -13.50 -5.10
N PHE A 171 3.39 -12.91 -5.02
CA PHE A 171 4.55 -13.32 -5.79
C PHE A 171 5.09 -14.70 -5.40
N ARG A 172 4.60 -15.33 -4.32
CA ARG A 172 4.94 -16.70 -3.95
C ARG A 172 4.07 -17.72 -4.68
N ASP A 173 2.94 -17.28 -5.25
CA ASP A 173 2.08 -18.17 -6.01
C ASP A 173 2.81 -18.62 -7.29
N LYS A 174 2.91 -19.93 -7.48
CA LYS A 174 3.56 -20.55 -8.63
C LYS A 174 2.88 -20.16 -9.94
N GLU A 175 1.60 -19.78 -9.91
CA GLU A 175 0.90 -19.29 -11.09
C GLU A 175 1.44 -17.94 -11.58
N VAL A 176 1.97 -17.08 -10.68
CA VAL A 176 2.60 -15.81 -11.06
C VAL A 176 3.86 -16.02 -11.88
N SER A 177 4.62 -17.08 -11.58
CA SER A 177 5.80 -17.47 -12.36
C SER A 177 5.45 -18.01 -13.76
N LYS A 178 4.19 -18.39 -14.00
CA LYS A 178 3.69 -18.87 -15.29
C LYS A 178 3.09 -17.76 -16.15
N PHE A 179 2.91 -16.54 -15.61
CA PHE A 179 2.41 -15.42 -16.40
C PHE A 179 3.32 -15.16 -17.59
N LYS A 180 2.72 -15.14 -18.78
CA LYS A 180 3.42 -14.70 -19.99
C LYS A 180 3.73 -13.21 -19.85
N GLU A 181 4.80 -12.72 -20.48
CA GLU A 181 5.19 -11.29 -20.45
C GLU A 181 4.01 -10.34 -20.69
N LYS A 182 3.13 -10.66 -21.64
CA LYS A 182 1.94 -9.86 -21.96
C LYS A 182 0.91 -9.81 -20.83
N GLU A 183 0.79 -10.86 -20.02
CA GLU A 183 -0.15 -10.91 -18.89
C GLU A 183 0.43 -10.14 -17.71
N THR A 184 1.70 -10.34 -17.38
CA THR A 184 2.42 -9.57 -16.36
C THR A 184 2.36 -8.07 -16.65
N CYS A 185 2.62 -7.67 -17.90
CA CYS A 185 2.49 -6.28 -18.31
C CYS A 185 1.06 -5.74 -18.20
N LYS A 186 0.01 -6.54 -18.48
CA LYS A 186 -1.37 -6.12 -18.29
C LYS A 186 -1.70 -5.87 -16.81
N TYR A 187 -1.29 -6.76 -15.90
CA TYR A 187 -1.51 -6.58 -14.47
C TYR A 187 -0.76 -5.34 -13.95
N LEU A 188 0.50 -5.15 -14.34
CA LEU A 188 1.28 -3.97 -13.98
C LEU A 188 0.71 -2.67 -14.58
N GLN A 189 0.19 -2.70 -15.81
CA GLN A 189 -0.50 -1.56 -16.43
C GLN A 189 -1.82 -1.20 -15.74
N ILE A 190 -2.55 -2.18 -15.21
CA ILE A 190 -3.78 -1.95 -14.44
C ILE A 190 -3.45 -1.32 -13.09
N ILE A 191 -2.37 -1.77 -12.44
CA ILE A 191 -1.96 -1.37 -11.09
C ILE A 191 -1.27 0.00 -11.07
N PHE A 192 -0.38 0.29 -12.03
CA PHE A 192 0.43 1.51 -12.07
C PHE A 192 -0.04 2.51 -13.13
N ARG A 193 -1.36 2.62 -13.31
CA ARG A 193 -1.99 3.51 -14.29
C ARG A 193 -1.91 4.99 -13.86
N CYS A 194 -0.71 5.47 -13.60
CA CYS A 194 -0.35 6.87 -13.58
C CYS A 194 0.03 7.29 -15.01
N SER A 195 -0.21 8.55 -15.34
CA SER A 195 -0.21 9.15 -16.68
C SER A 195 1.14 9.13 -17.42
N PHE A 196 1.68 7.96 -17.74
CA PHE A 196 2.88 7.81 -18.58
C PHE A 196 2.49 7.56 -20.03
N THR A 197 3.19 8.15 -20.99
CA THR A 197 2.96 7.89 -22.43
C THR A 197 3.71 6.62 -22.86
N TRP A 198 2.93 5.55 -23.04
CA TRP A 198 3.39 4.15 -23.17
C TRP A 198 3.77 3.71 -24.59
N LYS A 199 4.82 4.28 -25.19
CA LYS A 199 5.32 3.74 -26.48
C LYS A 199 6.77 3.28 -26.53
N LYS A 200 7.56 3.51 -25.46
CA LYS A 200 8.99 3.17 -25.45
C LYS A 200 9.47 2.30 -24.28
N PHE A 201 8.60 2.01 -23.30
CA PHE A 201 9.02 1.41 -22.02
C PHE A 201 8.78 -0.12 -21.90
N LEU A 202 8.14 -0.73 -22.91
CA LEU A 202 7.79 -2.15 -22.90
C LEU A 202 8.68 -3.03 -23.79
N GLU A 203 9.89 -2.58 -24.09
CA GLU A 203 10.90 -3.45 -24.69
C GLU A 203 11.86 -3.92 -23.59
N THR A 204 11.72 -5.19 -23.18
CA THR A 204 12.70 -6.03 -22.44
C THR A 204 13.10 -5.62 -21.00
N THR A 205 13.17 -4.33 -20.65
CA THR A 205 13.83 -3.87 -19.43
C THR A 205 13.04 -4.15 -18.15
N VAL A 206 11.74 -3.83 -18.10
CA VAL A 206 10.92 -4.01 -16.89
C VAL A 206 10.75 -5.49 -16.51
N ILE A 207 10.51 -6.36 -17.49
CA ILE A 207 10.48 -7.81 -17.24
C ILE A 207 11.85 -8.29 -16.80
N SER A 208 12.95 -7.82 -17.39
CA SER A 208 14.31 -8.18 -16.95
C SER A 208 14.69 -7.66 -15.55
N LEU A 209 13.97 -6.67 -15.00
CA LEU A 209 14.18 -6.13 -13.65
C LEU A 209 13.27 -6.82 -12.62
N ILE A 210 12.03 -7.09 -13.00
CA ILE A 210 11.05 -7.79 -12.16
C ILE A 210 11.38 -9.29 -12.09
N LYS A 211 11.87 -9.89 -13.18
CA LYS A 211 12.15 -11.33 -13.24
C LYS A 211 13.28 -11.77 -12.29
N PRO A 212 14.41 -11.05 -12.11
CA PRO A 212 15.37 -11.31 -11.05
C PRO A 212 14.81 -11.07 -9.65
N PHE A 213 13.94 -10.09 -9.45
CA PHE A 213 13.26 -9.88 -8.17
C PHE A 213 12.36 -11.07 -7.85
N ILE A 214 11.50 -11.48 -8.78
CA ILE A 214 10.67 -12.70 -8.69
C ILE A 214 11.56 -13.95 -8.53
N MET A 215 12.58 -14.15 -9.36
CA MET A 215 13.47 -15.32 -9.34
C MET A 215 14.36 -15.40 -8.09
N SER A 216 14.79 -14.26 -7.52
CA SER A 216 15.52 -14.25 -6.24
C SER A 216 14.65 -14.69 -5.06
N PHE A 217 13.32 -14.74 -5.24
CA PHE A 217 12.40 -15.40 -4.32
C PHE A 217 12.12 -16.88 -4.65
N PHE A 218 12.39 -17.34 -5.88
CA PHE A 218 12.10 -18.70 -6.35
C PHE A 218 13.32 -19.64 -6.52
N ILE A 219 14.56 -19.14 -6.53
CA ILE A 219 15.77 -19.96 -6.79
C ILE A 219 16.52 -20.41 -5.51
N LEU A 220 16.01 -20.12 -4.31
CA LEU A 220 16.49 -20.76 -3.07
C LEU A 220 15.33 -21.09 -2.11
#